data_AF-A0A401H3R0-F1
#
_entry.id   AF-A0A401H3R0-F1
#
_cell.length_a   1.000
_cell.length_b   1.000
_cell.length_c   1.000
_cell.angle_alpha   90.00
_cell.angle_beta   90.00
_cell.angle_gamma   90.00
#
_symmetry.space_group_name_H-M   'P 1'
#
loop_
_entity.id
_entity.type
_entity.pdbx_description
1 polymer ?
#
loop_
_entity_poly.entity_id
_entity_poly.type
_entity_poly.pdbx_seq_one_letter_code
_entity_poly.pdbx_strand_id
1 'polypeptide(L)'
;MRYGEDLSVALISLVTSAAREDHAAYTLQQLSQAIFHARFLYREPLTLLLPLLISCPYDGADKLIHIMGQESSAKEVVMVVQEVAEHLEYLSQAGEQVEEVDCGLSPLKQIDRLVRLYAHCVPRLPKRNKLPSQVMEPLLSARISDNTVWRFRR
;
A
#
# COMPACT_ATOMS: atom_id res chain seq x y z
N MET A 1 4.86 -7.32 -28.69
CA MET A 1 4.94 -6.65 -27.38
C MET A 1 5.05 -7.73 -26.31
N ARG A 2 6.25 -8.18 -25.90
CA ARG A 2 6.44 -9.21 -24.85
C ARG A 2 7.44 -8.80 -23.77
N TYR A 3 8.44 -7.99 -24.13
CA TYR A 3 9.48 -7.50 -23.21
C TYR A 3 8.99 -6.73 -21.97
N GLY A 4 7.83 -6.06 -22.02
CA GLY A 4 7.29 -5.30 -20.88
C GLY A 4 6.67 -6.18 -19.80
N GLU A 5 5.97 -7.24 -20.21
CA GLU A 5 5.34 -8.21 -19.30
C GLU A 5 6.41 -9.03 -18.58
N ASP A 6 7.42 -9.53 -19.31
CA ASP A 6 8.50 -10.34 -18.74
C ASP A 6 9.28 -9.58 -17.66
N LEU A 7 9.51 -8.29 -17.86
CA LEU A 7 10.21 -7.49 -16.86
C LEU A 7 9.33 -7.20 -15.64
N SER A 8 8.01 -7.04 -15.83
CA SER A 8 7.07 -6.79 -14.73
C SER A 8 7.03 -7.98 -13.77
N VAL A 9 7.01 -9.19 -14.33
CA VAL A 9 7.04 -10.46 -13.60
C VAL A 9 8.38 -10.60 -12.87
N ALA A 10 9.50 -10.32 -13.53
CA ALA A 10 10.81 -10.36 -12.90
C ALA A 10 10.92 -9.38 -11.72
N LEU A 11 10.41 -8.15 -11.86
CA LEU A 11 10.41 -7.18 -10.79
C LEU A 11 9.52 -7.61 -9.63
N ILE A 12 8.30 -8.09 -9.91
CA ILE A 12 7.39 -8.60 -8.87
C ILE A 12 8.08 -9.73 -8.09
N SER A 13 8.72 -10.67 -8.80
CA SER A 13 9.46 -11.77 -8.19
C SER A 13 10.60 -11.26 -7.30
N LEU A 14 11.41 -10.31 -7.78
CA LEU A 14 12.52 -9.73 -7.01
C LEU A 14 12.05 -9.00 -5.76
N VAL A 15 11.02 -8.16 -5.87
CA VAL A 15 10.47 -7.42 -4.72
C VAL A 15 9.80 -8.38 -3.74
N THR A 16 9.12 -9.41 -4.23
CA THR A 16 8.48 -10.42 -3.38
C THR A 16 9.52 -11.24 -2.61
N SER A 17 10.59 -11.69 -3.28
CA SER A 17 11.73 -12.37 -2.65
C SER A 17 12.36 -11.45 -1.60
N ALA A 18 12.70 -10.21 -1.95
CA ALA A 18 13.27 -9.23 -1.03
C ALA A 18 12.39 -8.87 0.18
N ALA A 19 11.07 -9.05 0.07
CA ALA A 19 10.12 -8.76 1.14
C ALA A 19 9.78 -9.98 2.01
N ARG A 20 10.05 -11.21 1.55
CA ARG A 20 9.61 -12.45 2.23
C ARG A 20 10.75 -13.42 2.57
N GLU A 21 11.89 -13.33 1.90
CA GLU A 21 12.98 -14.29 2.02
C GLU A 21 14.16 -13.70 2.80
N ASP A 22 14.63 -14.42 3.82
CA ASP A 22 15.82 -14.02 4.62
C ASP A 22 17.13 -14.03 3.80
N HIS A 23 17.13 -14.66 2.63
CA HIS A 23 18.31 -14.82 1.76
C HIS A 23 18.07 -14.30 0.34
N ALA A 24 17.22 -13.28 0.20
CA ALA A 24 16.99 -12.63 -1.09
C ALA A 24 18.31 -12.13 -1.70
N ALA A 25 18.45 -12.28 -3.02
CA ALA A 25 19.64 -11.84 -3.75
C ALA A 25 19.87 -10.32 -3.67
N TYR A 26 18.80 -9.55 -3.46
CA TYR A 26 18.83 -8.10 -3.34
C TYR A 26 17.90 -7.65 -2.22
N THR A 27 18.31 -6.60 -1.51
CA THR A 27 17.48 -5.92 -0.51
C THR A 27 16.49 -4.95 -1.15
N LEU A 28 15.37 -4.64 -0.48
CA LEU A 28 14.44 -3.60 -0.94
C LEU A 28 15.12 -2.24 -1.12
N GLN A 29 16.12 -1.91 -0.29
CA GLN A 29 16.91 -0.70 -0.46
C GLN A 29 17.69 -0.70 -1.79
N GLN A 30 18.39 -1.79 -2.12
CA GLN A 30 19.11 -1.92 -3.39
C GLN A 30 18.15 -1.84 -4.58
N LEU A 31 17.00 -2.53 -4.50
CA LEU A 31 15.97 -2.49 -5.54
C LEU A 31 15.41 -1.07 -5.72
N SER A 32 15.09 -0.38 -4.63
CA SER A 32 14.58 1.00 -4.68
C SER A 32 15.55 1.97 -5.36
N GLN A 33 16.86 1.78 -5.12
CA GLN A 33 17.91 2.60 -5.71
C GLN A 33 18.07 2.27 -7.20
N ALA A 34 18.04 0.99 -7.57
CA ALA A 34 18.15 0.56 -8.96
C ALA A 34 16.96 1.06 -9.79
N ILE A 35 15.73 0.90 -9.29
CA ILE A 35 14.50 1.33 -9.97
C ILE A 35 14.48 2.85 -10.17
N PHE A 36 14.88 3.61 -9.14
CA PHE A 36 14.98 5.06 -9.22
C PHE A 36 15.94 5.52 -10.33
N HIS A 37 17.14 4.93 -10.40
CA HIS A 37 18.13 5.30 -11.43
C HIS A 37 17.74 4.83 -12.84
N ALA A 38 17.15 3.65 -12.95
CA ALA A 38 16.71 3.10 -14.23
C ALA A 38 15.54 3.89 -14.83
N ARG A 39 14.93 4.84 -14.08
CA ARG A 39 13.70 5.56 -14.44
C ARG A 39 12.66 4.60 -14.97
N PHE A 40 12.54 3.45 -14.31
CA PHE A 40 11.74 2.38 -14.82
C PHE A 40 10.25 2.75 -14.65
N LEU A 41 9.62 3.20 -15.74
CA LEU A 41 8.24 3.65 -15.78
C LEU A 41 7.31 2.44 -15.67
N TYR A 42 6.90 2.09 -14.45
CA TYR A 42 5.94 1.01 -14.23
C TYR A 42 4.53 1.56 -14.00
N ARG A 43 3.56 1.07 -14.78
CA ARG A 43 2.13 1.31 -14.56
C ARG A 43 1.40 0.11 -13.94
N GLU A 44 1.93 -1.10 -14.03
CA GLU A 44 1.14 -2.32 -13.80
C GLU A 44 1.41 -3.13 -12.50
N PRO A 45 2.62 -3.21 -11.90
CA PRO A 45 2.84 -4.09 -10.74
C PRO A 45 2.31 -3.53 -9.41
N LEU A 46 1.59 -2.40 -9.42
CA LEU A 46 1.08 -1.72 -8.22
C LEU A 46 0.18 -2.60 -7.36
N THR A 47 -0.82 -3.22 -7.97
CA THR A 47 -1.88 -3.92 -7.24
C THR A 47 -1.33 -5.08 -6.42
N LEU A 48 -0.26 -5.71 -6.91
CA LEU A 48 0.36 -6.86 -6.23
C LEU A 48 1.42 -6.43 -5.22
N LEU A 49 2.20 -5.39 -5.51
CA LEU A 49 3.33 -5.01 -4.66
C LEU A 49 2.96 -4.05 -3.53
N LEU A 50 1.98 -3.17 -3.70
CA LEU A 50 1.59 -2.20 -2.65
C LEU A 50 1.11 -2.88 -1.36
N PRO A 51 0.17 -3.86 -1.40
CA PRO A 51 -0.26 -4.55 -0.18
C PRO A 51 0.92 -5.20 0.56
N LEU A 52 1.81 -5.87 -0.18
CA LEU A 52 3.03 -6.48 0.35
C LEU A 52 3.97 -5.44 0.98
N LEU A 53 4.21 -4.33 0.29
CA LEU A 53 5.14 -3.30 0.76
C LEU A 53 4.58 -2.50 1.94
N ILE A 54 3.26 -2.32 2.02
CA ILE A 54 2.62 -1.58 3.11
C ILE A 54 2.83 -2.30 4.44
N SER A 55 2.72 -3.64 4.48
CA SER A 55 2.97 -4.44 5.68
C SER A 55 4.46 -4.74 5.93
N CYS A 56 5.33 -4.53 4.94
CA CYS A 56 6.75 -4.88 5.01
C CYS A 56 7.56 -3.94 5.95
N PRO A 57 8.27 -4.47 6.97
CA PRO A 57 9.03 -3.66 7.91
C PRO A 57 10.41 -3.21 7.40
N TYR A 58 10.88 -3.78 6.29
CA TYR A 58 12.26 -3.60 5.84
C TYR A 58 12.54 -2.22 5.25
N ASP A 59 13.78 -1.76 5.47
CA ASP A 59 14.28 -0.52 4.91
C ASP A 59 14.24 -0.54 3.37
N GLY A 60 13.72 0.54 2.79
CA GLY A 60 13.50 0.67 1.34
C GLY A 60 12.06 0.44 0.90
N ALA A 61 11.20 -0.18 1.73
CA ALA A 61 9.77 -0.33 1.43
C ALA A 61 9.09 1.04 1.21
N ASP A 62 9.32 2.00 2.12
CA ASP A 62 8.75 3.36 2.00
C ASP A 62 9.19 4.07 0.72
N LYS A 63 10.45 3.87 0.31
CA LYS A 63 11.01 4.46 -0.91
C LYS A 63 10.38 3.84 -2.15
N LEU A 64 10.18 2.52 -2.15
CA LEU A 64 9.47 1.83 -3.23
C LEU A 64 8.01 2.28 -3.30
N ILE A 65 7.29 2.34 -2.17
CA ILE A 65 5.92 2.86 -2.11
C ILE A 65 5.85 4.27 -2.70
N HIS A 66 6.81 5.14 -2.35
CA HIS A 66 6.86 6.50 -2.87
C HIS A 66 7.10 6.55 -4.38
N ILE A 67 8.09 5.82 -4.89
CA ILE A 67 8.40 5.74 -6.33
C ILE A 67 7.19 5.21 -7.10
N MET A 68 6.61 4.11 -6.63
CA MET A 68 5.44 3.50 -7.25
C MET A 68 4.24 4.45 -7.23
N GLY A 69 3.99 5.12 -6.10
CA GLY A 69 2.93 6.11 -5.98
C GLY A 69 3.09 7.27 -6.97
N GLN A 70 4.32 7.73 -7.23
CA GLN A 70 4.62 8.81 -8.15
C GLN A 70 4.47 8.43 -9.62
N GLU A 71 5.02 7.29 -10.04
CA GLU A 71 5.05 6.90 -11.46
C GLU A 71 3.73 6.33 -11.98
N SER A 72 2.83 5.97 -11.05
CA SER A 72 1.59 5.25 -11.37
C SER A 72 0.37 6.15 -11.56
N SER A 73 -0.70 5.62 -12.14
CA SER A 73 -1.96 6.37 -12.20
C SER A 73 -2.51 6.66 -10.81
N ALA A 74 -2.83 7.92 -10.52
CA ALA A 74 -3.44 8.30 -9.24
C ALA A 74 -4.73 7.52 -8.96
N LYS A 75 -5.48 7.11 -10.01
CA LYS A 75 -6.68 6.29 -9.87
C LYS A 75 -6.36 4.87 -9.39
N GLU A 76 -5.32 4.25 -9.94
CA GLU A 76 -4.88 2.90 -9.57
C GLU A 76 -4.37 2.89 -8.14
N VAL A 77 -3.54 3.87 -7.78
CA VAL A 77 -3.01 3.97 -6.41
C VAL A 77 -4.14 4.13 -5.39
N VAL A 78 -5.16 4.95 -5.69
CA VAL A 78 -6.32 5.12 -4.80
C VAL A 78 -7.12 3.83 -4.67
N MET A 79 -7.33 3.08 -5.76
CA MET A 79 -8.01 1.79 -5.70
C MET A 79 -7.27 0.81 -4.79
N VAL A 80 -5.95 0.72 -4.92
CA VAL A 80 -5.16 -0.19 -4.07
C VAL A 80 -5.14 0.26 -2.62
N VAL A 81 -5.07 1.58 -2.35
CA VAL A 81 -5.22 2.11 -0.99
C VAL A 81 -6.55 1.70 -0.36
N GLN A 82 -7.64 1.74 -1.13
CA GLN A 82 -8.96 1.31 -0.67
C GLN A 82 -8.99 -0.19 -0.37
N GLU A 83 -8.48 -1.02 -1.28
CA GLU A 83 -8.43 -2.49 -1.12
C GLU A 83 -7.62 -2.90 0.13
N VAL A 84 -6.46 -2.27 0.36
CA VAL A 84 -5.64 -2.56 1.56
C VAL A 84 -6.31 -2.05 2.83
N ALA A 85 -7.02 -0.90 2.77
CA ALA A 85 -7.76 -0.40 3.92
C ALA A 85 -8.93 -1.33 4.30
N GLU A 86 -9.68 -1.83 3.31
CA GLU A 86 -10.75 -2.82 3.49
C GLU A 86 -10.19 -4.13 4.06
N HIS A 87 -9.01 -4.56 3.61
CA HIS A 87 -8.35 -5.75 4.16
C HIS A 87 -7.95 -5.54 5.63
N LEU A 88 -7.38 -4.38 5.99
CA LEU A 88 -7.05 -4.05 7.38
C LEU A 88 -8.30 -3.98 8.27
N GLU A 89 -9.42 -3.48 7.74
CA GLU A 89 -10.70 -3.47 8.43
C GLU A 89 -11.22 -4.89 8.67
N TYR A 90 -11.19 -5.73 7.64
CA TYR A 90 -11.55 -7.14 7.74
C TYR A 90 -10.71 -7.86 8.82
N LEU A 91 -9.39 -7.70 8.82
CA LEU A 91 -8.51 -8.28 9.84
C LEU A 91 -8.85 -7.79 11.25
N SER A 92 -9.23 -6.51 11.40
CA SER A 92 -9.65 -5.96 12.68
C SER A 92 -10.98 -6.53 13.17
N GLN A 93 -11.88 -6.93 12.27
CA GLN A 93 -13.20 -7.47 12.59
C GLN A 93 -13.19 -9.00 12.76
N ALA A 94 -12.30 -9.69 12.06
CA ALA A 94 -12.29 -11.15 11.95
C ALA A 94 -11.74 -11.88 13.19
N GLY A 95 -11.17 -11.17 14.18
CA GLY A 95 -10.79 -11.72 15.49
C GLY A 95 -9.92 -12.98 15.42
N GLU A 96 -8.59 -12.81 15.38
CA GLU A 96 -7.53 -13.83 15.60
C GLU A 96 -7.56 -15.13 14.75
N GLN A 97 -8.55 -15.37 13.89
CA GLN A 97 -8.66 -16.63 13.10
C GLN A 97 -8.37 -16.48 11.60
N VAL A 98 -7.80 -15.36 11.16
CA VAL A 98 -7.28 -15.26 9.79
C VAL A 98 -5.81 -15.65 9.85
N GLU A 99 -5.41 -16.69 9.11
CA GLU A 99 -4.00 -17.04 8.90
C GLU A 99 -3.23 -15.75 8.59
N GLU A 100 -2.42 -15.31 9.55
CA GLU A 100 -1.70 -14.05 9.48
C GLU A 100 -0.89 -14.04 8.18
N VAL A 101 -1.27 -13.18 7.24
CA VAL A 101 -0.27 -12.62 6.33
C VAL A 101 0.66 -11.88 7.26
N ASP A 102 1.78 -12.50 7.66
CA ASP A 102 2.74 -12.00 8.64
C ASP A 102 2.96 -10.49 8.45
N CYS A 103 2.21 -9.72 9.24
CA CYS A 103 2.12 -8.28 9.13
C CYS A 103 3.32 -7.75 9.89
N GLY A 104 4.51 -7.78 9.27
CA GLY A 104 5.74 -7.33 9.94
C GLY A 104 5.67 -5.90 10.50
N LEU A 105 4.66 -5.11 10.13
CA LEU A 105 4.30 -3.83 10.73
C LEU A 105 2.94 -3.80 11.42
N SER A 106 2.87 -3.06 12.53
CA SER A 106 1.61 -2.80 13.24
C SER A 106 0.57 -2.12 12.34
N PRO A 107 -0.74 -2.39 12.53
CA PRO A 107 -1.80 -1.78 11.73
C PRO A 107 -1.73 -0.25 11.65
N LEU A 108 -1.36 0.42 12.76
CA LEU A 108 -1.19 1.87 12.78
C LEU A 108 -0.11 2.38 11.82
N LYS A 109 1.01 1.66 11.69
CA LYS A 109 2.08 2.01 10.74
C LYS A 109 1.65 1.78 9.30
N GLN A 110 0.90 0.71 9.05
CA GLN A 110 0.32 0.44 7.73
C GLN A 110 -0.67 1.55 7.32
N ILE A 111 -1.50 2.00 8.26
CA ILE A 111 -2.42 3.13 8.05
C ILE A 111 -1.67 4.44 7.78
N ASP A 112 -0.59 4.74 8.51
CA ASP A 112 0.25 5.94 8.25
C ASP A 112 0.79 5.92 6.81
N ARG A 113 1.30 4.77 6.34
CA ARG A 113 1.76 4.59 4.95
C ARG A 113 0.64 4.84 3.94
N LEU A 114 -0.53 4.25 4.17
CA LEU A 114 -1.72 4.45 3.32
C LEU A 114 -2.12 5.92 3.24
N VAL A 115 -2.17 6.63 4.37
CA VAL A 115 -2.54 8.05 4.43
C VAL A 115 -1.53 8.92 3.67
N ARG A 116 -0.23 8.67 3.84
CA ARG A 116 0.83 9.41 3.11
C ARG A 116 0.75 9.18 1.62
N LEU A 117 0.59 7.91 1.20
CA LEU A 117 0.45 7.55 -0.19
C LEU A 117 -0.79 8.20 -0.81
N TYR A 118 -1.92 8.13 -0.11
CA TYR A 118 -3.17 8.75 -0.52
C TYR A 118 -3.03 10.27 -0.67
N ALA A 119 -2.44 10.95 0.32
CA ALA A 119 -2.21 12.40 0.29
C ALA A 119 -1.34 12.84 -0.90
N HIS A 120 -0.40 12.01 -1.34
CA HIS A 120 0.41 12.28 -2.54
C HIS A 120 -0.35 12.05 -3.85
N CYS A 121 -1.31 11.13 -3.88
CA CYS A 121 -2.05 10.78 -5.10
C CYS A 121 -3.30 11.65 -5.33
N VAL A 122 -3.96 12.10 -4.27
CA VAL A 122 -5.18 12.92 -4.35
C VAL A 122 -5.04 14.15 -5.27
N PRO A 123 -3.97 14.97 -5.17
CA PRO A 123 -3.81 16.15 -6.02
C PRO A 123 -3.70 15.84 -7.52
N ARG A 124 -3.33 14.60 -7.86
CA ARG A 124 -3.13 14.12 -9.23
C ARG A 124 -4.37 13.47 -9.81
N LEU A 125 -5.41 13.25 -9.02
CA LEU A 125 -6.68 12.75 -9.54
C LEU A 125 -7.27 13.81 -10.48
N PRO A 126 -7.72 13.43 -11.69
CA PRO A 126 -8.43 14.35 -12.56
C PRO A 126 -9.62 14.90 -11.77
N LYS A 127 -9.74 16.23 -11.71
CA LYS A 127 -10.73 16.98 -10.90
C LYS A 127 -12.10 16.30 -10.94
N ARG A 128 -12.37 15.45 -9.96
CA ARG A 128 -13.71 14.93 -9.68
C ARG A 128 -14.40 16.01 -8.87
N ASN A 129 -15.69 16.18 -9.07
CA ASN A 129 -16.56 17.06 -8.28
C ASN A 129 -16.69 16.63 -6.80
N LYS A 130 -15.70 15.92 -6.25
CA LYS A 130 -15.67 15.40 -4.88
C LYS A 130 -14.46 15.95 -4.15
N LEU A 131 -14.69 16.50 -2.97
CA LEU A 131 -13.64 16.99 -2.09
C LEU A 131 -12.82 15.81 -1.53
N PRO A 132 -11.52 15.98 -1.23
CA PRO A 132 -10.72 14.95 -0.55
C PRO A 132 -11.38 14.41 0.72
N SER A 133 -12.07 15.28 1.47
CA SER A 133 -12.86 14.90 2.63
C SER A 133 -13.97 13.91 2.30
N GLN A 134 -14.65 14.05 1.15
CA GLN A 134 -15.72 13.14 0.72
C GLN A 134 -15.20 11.79 0.23
N VAL A 135 -13.91 11.69 -0.09
CA VAL A 135 -13.27 10.42 -0.43
C VAL A 135 -12.69 9.76 0.84
N MET A 136 -12.27 10.56 1.82
CA MET A 136 -11.79 10.08 3.12
C MET A 136 -12.92 9.80 4.11
N GLU A 137 -14.11 10.38 3.93
CA GLU A 137 -15.23 10.23 4.87
C GLU A 137 -15.61 8.77 5.10
N PRO A 138 -15.75 7.89 4.09
CA PRO A 138 -16.03 6.47 4.31
C PRO A 138 -14.93 5.76 5.10
N LEU A 139 -13.68 6.20 4.93
CA LEU A 139 -12.49 5.62 5.59
C LEU A 139 -12.34 6.09 7.05
N LEU A 140 -12.94 7.23 7.40
CA LEU A 140 -12.85 7.86 8.73
C LEU A 140 -14.15 7.73 9.53
N SER A 141 -15.32 7.67 8.88
CA SER A 141 -16.62 7.55 9.53
C SER A 141 -16.79 6.20 10.23
N ALA A 142 -16.24 5.13 9.67
CA ALA A 142 -16.12 3.82 10.31
C ALA A 142 -15.27 3.84 11.59
N ARG A 143 -14.46 4.89 11.81
CA ARG A 143 -13.58 5.01 12.99
C ARG A 143 -14.14 5.86 14.13
N ILE A 144 -15.10 6.74 13.86
CA ILE A 144 -15.64 7.66 14.88
C ILE A 144 -16.91 7.08 15.53
N SER A 145 -17.69 6.25 14.81
CA SER A 145 -18.89 5.62 15.41
C SER A 145 -18.55 4.62 16.52
N ASP A 146 -17.45 3.88 16.38
CA ASP A 146 -17.19 2.72 17.25
C ASP A 146 -16.50 3.09 18.57
N ASN A 147 -15.91 4.29 18.66
CA ASN A 147 -15.25 4.75 19.88
C ASN A 147 -16.16 5.56 20.83
N THR A 148 -17.44 5.73 20.48
CA THR A 148 -18.39 6.54 21.28
C THR A 148 -19.50 5.72 21.94
N VAL A 149 -19.59 4.40 21.69
CA VAL A 149 -20.69 3.57 22.23
C VAL A 149 -20.34 2.88 23.57
N TRP A 150 -19.07 2.83 23.99
CA TRP A 150 -18.67 2.15 25.23
C TRP A 150 -18.47 3.04 26.47
N ARG A 151 -18.86 4.31 26.44
CA ARG A 151 -18.94 5.14 27.66
C ARG A 151 -20.32 5.73 27.79
N PHE A 152 -21.25 4.98 28.39
CA PHE A 152 -22.33 5.43 29.28
C PHE A 152 -23.45 4.38 29.32
N ARG A 153 -23.24 3.29 30.06
CA ARG A 153 -24.31 2.72 30.89
C ARG A 153 -23.69 2.23 32.20
N ARG A 154 -24.24 2.74 33.30
CA ARG A 154 -24.03 2.27 34.67
C ARG A 154 -24.43 0.80 34.79
#